data_AF-A0A7X7LR47-F1
#
_entry.id   AF-A0A7X7LR47-F1
#
_cell.length_a   1.000
_cell.length_b   1.000
_cell.length_c   1.000
_cell.angle_alpha   90.00
_cell.angle_beta   90.00
_cell.angle_gamma   90.00
#
_symmetry.space_group_name_H-M   'P 1'
#
loop_
_entity.id
_entity.type
_entity.pdbx_description
1 polymer ?
#
loop_
_entity_poly.entity_id
_entity_poly.type
_entity_poly.pdbx_seq_one_letter_code
_entity_poly.pdbx_strand_id
1 'polypeptide(L)'
;MKTDLEIAQSVPLKPIEDIAAKIGLKPEDIERYGSTKAKIKMDVVTDPKRRADGKVILVTAITPTPAGEGKSTTTIGLGDALNRLGHPTTICIREPSLGPVMGIKGGAAGGGYAQVVPMEDINLHFTGDIHAITAANNLISAVIDNHLYHGNELQIDKDQIFWKRAMDMNDRALRQIQVGMSSKKEHPRQDGFNITVASEIMAVLCLSKDMDDLKARVARIVLASNTNGDPITVRDLKIQGAVATLLKDAIKPNLVQTLESNPVLIHGGPFANIAHGCNSVIATDFARKISRFVVTEAGFGADLGMEKFMDIKARVLGVMPSAVVIVASIRALKLHGGASKNLLKEENIEALAQGIQNLEKHIESVGFFHVPYVVALNRFGSDTSAEIEWVQNWAMSHNVPLA
;
A
#
# COMPACT_ATOMS: atom_id res chain seq x y z
N MET A 1 -25.95 -6.47 13.38
CA MET A 1 -24.48 -6.53 13.54
C MET A 1 -23.99 -5.08 13.56
N LYS A 2 -23.10 -4.71 14.47
CA LYS A 2 -22.50 -3.36 14.47
C LYS A 2 -21.78 -3.12 13.14
N THR A 3 -21.83 -1.89 12.64
CA THR A 3 -21.01 -1.45 11.50
C THR A 3 -19.54 -1.39 11.91
N ASP A 4 -18.64 -1.39 10.93
CA ASP A 4 -17.19 -1.30 11.20
C ASP A 4 -16.83 -0.04 11.99
N LEU A 5 -17.47 1.09 11.67
CA LEU A 5 -17.29 2.35 12.38
C LEU A 5 -17.78 2.29 13.83
N GLU A 6 -18.96 1.70 14.07
CA GLU A 6 -19.49 1.50 15.43
C GLU A 6 -18.58 0.57 16.26
N ILE A 7 -17.93 -0.42 15.64
CA ILE A 7 -16.93 -1.26 16.31
C ILE A 7 -15.72 -0.40 16.67
N ALA A 8 -15.16 0.34 15.70
CA ALA A 8 -13.99 1.18 15.91
C ALA A 8 -14.19 2.23 17.02
N GLN A 9 -15.36 2.86 17.07
CA GLN A 9 -15.71 3.86 18.09
C GLN A 9 -16.00 3.25 19.46
N SER A 10 -16.31 1.95 19.53
CA SER A 10 -16.63 1.28 20.80
C SER A 10 -15.40 0.84 21.61
N VAL A 11 -14.20 0.87 21.02
CA VAL A 11 -12.96 0.43 21.66
C VAL A 11 -12.13 1.64 22.10
N PRO A 12 -11.83 1.79 23.40
CA PRO A 12 -10.95 2.87 23.87
C PRO A 12 -9.51 2.61 23.42
N LEU A 13 -8.95 3.57 22.68
CA LEU A 13 -7.58 3.47 22.14
C LEU A 13 -6.53 3.72 23.22
N LYS A 14 -5.42 2.97 23.16
CA LYS A 14 -4.27 3.22 24.04
C LYS A 14 -3.50 4.47 23.58
N PRO A 15 -2.86 5.20 24.52
CA PRO A 15 -1.85 6.19 24.17
C PRO A 15 -0.81 5.59 23.22
N ILE A 16 -0.38 6.35 22.22
CA ILE A 16 0.56 5.85 21.21
C ILE A 16 1.93 5.52 21.81
N GLU A 17 2.29 6.16 22.92
CA GLU A 17 3.48 5.87 23.71
C GLU A 17 3.47 4.44 24.27
N ASP A 18 2.31 3.94 24.69
CA ASP A 18 2.17 2.56 25.18
C ASP A 18 2.40 1.56 24.04
N ILE A 19 1.94 1.89 22.83
CA ILE A 19 2.14 1.09 21.63
C ILE A 19 3.61 1.13 21.19
N ALA A 20 4.24 2.30 21.25
CA ALA A 20 5.66 2.49 20.98
C ALA A 20 6.52 1.67 21.96
N ALA A 21 6.17 1.65 23.25
CA ALA A 21 6.87 0.87 24.26
C ALA A 21 6.84 -0.64 23.96
N LYS A 22 5.73 -1.18 23.40
CA LYS A 22 5.63 -2.60 23.01
C LYS A 22 6.68 -3.03 21.98
N ILE A 23 7.16 -2.09 21.15
CA ILE A 23 8.19 -2.31 20.13
C ILE A 23 9.55 -1.73 20.53
N GLY A 24 9.75 -1.46 21.83
CA GLY A 24 11.01 -1.01 22.38
C GLY A 24 11.40 0.43 21.98
N LEU A 25 10.41 1.26 21.66
CA LEU A 25 10.60 2.68 21.39
C LEU A 25 10.29 3.50 22.64
N LYS A 26 11.05 4.58 22.83
CA LYS A 26 10.88 5.55 23.90
C LYS A 26 10.05 6.75 23.42
N PRO A 27 9.50 7.58 24.33
CA PRO A 27 8.79 8.79 23.95
C PRO A 27 9.59 9.75 23.08
N GLU A 28 10.92 9.82 23.29
CA GLU A 28 11.82 10.64 22.46
C GLU A 28 12.08 10.07 21.05
N ASP A 29 11.74 8.81 20.79
CA ASP A 29 11.93 8.16 19.48
C ASP A 29 10.80 8.47 18.48
N ILE A 30 9.72 9.10 18.96
CA ILE A 30 8.50 9.34 18.20
C ILE A 30 8.09 10.82 18.19
N GLU A 31 7.34 11.20 17.15
CA GLU A 31 6.74 12.52 16.96
C GLU A 31 5.21 12.36 16.95
N ARG A 32 4.54 12.86 18.00
CA ARG A 32 3.10 12.61 18.21
C ARG A 32 2.21 13.41 17.28
N TYR A 33 1.18 12.74 16.76
CA TYR A 33 0.06 13.32 16.00
C TYR A 33 -1.24 13.06 16.77
N GLY A 34 -1.49 13.87 17.79
CA GLY A 34 -2.50 13.59 18.81
C GLY A 34 -2.03 12.47 19.76
N SER A 35 -2.98 11.83 20.45
CA SER A 35 -2.70 10.82 21.47
C SER A 35 -2.57 9.39 20.94
N THR A 36 -2.99 9.11 19.71
CA THR A 36 -3.18 7.74 19.19
C THR A 36 -2.38 7.43 17.92
N LYS A 37 -1.56 8.38 17.44
CA LYS A 37 -0.74 8.26 16.23
C LYS A 37 0.60 8.95 16.44
N ALA A 38 1.64 8.45 15.81
CA ALA A 38 2.94 9.10 15.83
C ALA A 38 3.75 8.76 14.57
N LYS A 39 4.66 9.65 14.18
CA LYS A 39 5.75 9.32 13.27
C LYS A 39 6.94 8.79 14.07
N ILE A 40 7.66 7.82 13.52
CA ILE A 40 8.90 7.31 14.12
C ILE A 40 10.07 8.08 13.51
N LYS A 41 10.97 8.60 14.35
CA LYS A 41 12.07 9.43 13.87
C LYS A 41 13.03 8.63 12.99
N MET A 42 13.59 9.30 11.97
CA MET A 42 14.42 8.62 10.96
C MET A 42 15.72 8.05 11.53
N ASP A 43 16.34 8.71 12.50
CA ASP A 43 17.55 8.23 13.20
C ASP A 43 17.32 6.91 13.94
N VAL A 44 16.11 6.69 14.46
CA VAL A 44 15.69 5.43 15.09
C VAL A 44 15.44 4.35 14.04
N VAL A 45 14.80 4.72 12.93
CA VAL A 45 14.45 3.83 11.82
C VAL A 45 15.69 3.30 11.10
N THR A 46 16.68 4.17 10.88
CA THR A 46 17.91 3.85 10.16
C THR A 46 19.06 3.41 11.07
N ASP A 47 18.82 3.25 12.37
CA ASP A 47 19.86 2.84 13.33
C ASP A 47 20.54 1.52 12.89
N PRO A 48 21.83 1.56 12.50
CA PRO A 48 22.55 0.38 12.02
C PRO A 48 22.81 -0.66 13.13
N LYS A 49 22.63 -0.29 14.40
CA LYS A 49 22.80 -1.22 15.53
C LYS A 49 21.64 -2.21 15.63
N ARG A 50 20.46 -1.88 15.07
CA ARG A 50 19.32 -2.79 15.04
C ARG A 50 19.50 -3.82 13.93
N ARG A 51 19.52 -5.10 14.32
CA ARG A 51 19.66 -6.21 13.37
C ARG A 51 18.29 -6.65 12.87
N ALA A 52 18.17 -6.88 11.57
CA ALA A 52 16.95 -7.40 10.97
C ALA A 52 16.90 -8.93 11.08
N ASP A 53 16.22 -9.44 12.09
CA ASP A 53 16.02 -10.87 12.37
C ASP A 53 14.57 -11.33 12.19
N GLY A 54 13.63 -10.39 12.11
CA GLY A 54 12.21 -10.63 11.90
C GLY A 54 11.87 -11.30 10.58
N LYS A 55 10.93 -12.25 10.65
CA LYS A 55 10.41 -13.02 9.52
C LYS A 55 9.26 -12.27 8.86
N VAL A 56 9.37 -12.01 7.56
CA VAL A 56 8.32 -11.34 6.77
C VAL A 56 7.29 -12.36 6.32
N ILE A 57 6.02 -12.11 6.61
CA ILE A 57 4.87 -12.88 6.13
C ILE A 57 4.12 -11.98 5.16
N LEU A 58 4.03 -12.40 3.90
CA LEU A 58 3.32 -11.67 2.86
C LEU A 58 1.90 -12.20 2.71
N VAL A 59 0.91 -11.34 2.88
CA VAL A 59 -0.49 -11.64 2.61
C VAL A 59 -0.85 -11.16 1.21
N THR A 60 -1.32 -12.08 0.38
CA THR A 60 -1.87 -11.85 -0.94
C THR A 60 -3.29 -12.43 -1.01
N ALA A 61 -3.94 -12.37 -2.16
CA ALA A 61 -5.25 -12.96 -2.37
C ALA A 61 -5.35 -13.59 -3.76
N ILE A 62 -6.45 -14.30 -3.97
CA ILE A 62 -6.95 -14.64 -5.31
C ILE A 62 -7.26 -13.38 -6.13
N THR A 63 -7.57 -13.56 -7.41
CA THR A 63 -7.90 -12.42 -8.28
C THR A 63 -9.14 -11.69 -7.74
N PRO A 64 -9.06 -10.36 -7.50
CA PRO A 64 -10.12 -9.63 -6.83
C PRO A 64 -11.46 -9.69 -7.56
N THR A 65 -12.52 -9.80 -6.76
CA THR A 65 -13.90 -9.86 -7.22
C THR A 65 -14.73 -8.78 -6.51
N PRO A 66 -15.89 -8.38 -7.07
CA PRO A 66 -16.80 -7.47 -6.37
C PRO A 66 -17.36 -8.01 -5.05
N ALA A 67 -17.24 -9.31 -4.80
CA ALA A 67 -17.71 -9.94 -3.56
C ALA A 67 -16.81 -9.67 -2.35
N GLY A 68 -15.55 -9.31 -2.62
CA GLY A 68 -14.52 -9.03 -1.62
C GLY A 68 -13.89 -10.29 -1.03
N GLU A 69 -12.57 -10.28 -0.95
CA GLU A 69 -11.78 -11.41 -0.42
C GLU A 69 -11.42 -11.18 1.06
N GLY A 70 -11.34 -9.94 1.53
CA GLY A 70 -11.00 -9.60 2.91
C GLY A 70 -9.50 -9.67 3.24
N LYS A 71 -8.62 -9.46 2.25
CA LYS A 71 -7.16 -9.55 2.42
C LYS A 71 -6.60 -8.71 3.58
N SER A 72 -7.00 -7.44 3.69
CA SER A 72 -6.51 -6.55 4.75
C SER A 72 -7.05 -6.95 6.11
N THR A 73 -8.29 -7.45 6.18
CA THR A 73 -8.86 -8.06 7.39
C THR A 73 -8.03 -9.25 7.85
N THR A 74 -7.63 -10.15 6.94
CA THR A 74 -6.74 -11.28 7.27
C THR A 74 -5.35 -10.82 7.68
N THR A 75 -4.81 -9.78 7.05
CA THR A 75 -3.50 -9.20 7.41
C THR A 75 -3.48 -8.71 8.85
N ILE A 76 -4.53 -7.99 9.25
CA ILE A 76 -4.66 -7.47 10.62
C ILE A 76 -4.95 -8.60 11.61
N GLY A 77 -5.92 -9.46 11.29
CA GLY A 77 -6.31 -10.57 12.15
C GLY A 77 -5.19 -11.58 12.38
N LEU A 78 -4.35 -11.83 11.38
CA LEU A 78 -3.15 -12.66 11.53
C LEU A 78 -2.13 -12.02 12.48
N GLY A 79 -1.90 -10.71 12.35
CA GLY A 79 -1.00 -10.01 13.26
C GLY A 79 -1.51 -10.00 14.70
N ASP A 80 -2.82 -9.82 14.90
CA ASP A 80 -3.45 -9.93 16.22
C ASP A 80 -3.33 -11.36 16.78
N ALA A 81 -3.61 -12.39 15.96
CA ALA A 81 -3.48 -13.80 16.35
C ALA A 81 -2.05 -14.18 16.76
N LEU A 82 -1.03 -13.74 16.01
CA LEU A 82 0.38 -14.00 16.34
C LEU A 82 0.78 -13.34 17.66
N ASN A 83 0.33 -12.10 17.91
CA ASN A 83 0.57 -11.43 19.19
C ASN A 83 -0.13 -12.15 20.36
N ARG A 84 -1.36 -12.63 20.18
CA ARG A 84 -2.07 -13.46 21.18
C ARG A 84 -1.32 -14.75 21.51
N LEU A 85 -0.64 -15.34 20.54
CA LEU A 85 0.22 -16.52 20.72
C LEU A 85 1.58 -16.19 21.36
N GLY A 86 1.80 -14.93 21.77
CA GLY A 86 3.05 -14.50 22.40
C GLY A 86 4.20 -14.33 21.42
N HIS A 87 3.92 -14.18 20.12
CA HIS A 87 4.92 -13.87 19.11
C HIS A 87 4.90 -12.37 18.79
N PRO A 88 5.92 -11.58 19.20
CA PRO A 88 5.98 -10.15 18.92
C PRO A 88 5.87 -9.88 17.41
N THR A 89 4.78 -9.22 17.02
CA THR A 89 4.43 -9.06 15.60
C THR A 89 4.02 -7.63 15.30
N THR A 90 4.60 -7.05 14.25
CA THR A 90 4.22 -5.74 13.71
C THR A 90 3.51 -5.91 12.37
N ILE A 91 2.38 -5.23 12.20
CA ILE A 91 1.64 -5.21 10.93
C ILE A 91 2.10 -4.02 10.10
N CYS A 92 2.23 -4.20 8.80
CA CYS A 92 2.64 -3.18 7.84
C CYS A 92 1.61 -3.08 6.71
N ILE A 93 0.94 -1.94 6.58
CA ILE A 93 -0.08 -1.71 5.54
C ILE A 93 0.09 -0.36 4.84
N ARG A 94 -0.69 -0.17 3.78
CA ARG A 94 -0.68 1.04 2.97
C ARG A 94 -1.64 2.09 3.55
N GLU A 95 -1.28 3.35 3.37
CA GLU A 95 -2.20 4.46 3.58
C GLU A 95 -3.22 4.51 2.43
N PRO A 96 -4.53 4.59 2.73
CA PRO A 96 -5.54 4.77 1.70
C PRO A 96 -5.51 6.19 1.12
N SER A 97 -5.83 6.32 -0.16
CA SER A 97 -6.08 7.63 -0.79
C SER A 97 -7.39 8.23 -0.27
N LEU A 98 -7.40 9.55 -0.06
CA LEU A 98 -8.54 10.34 0.41
C LEU A 98 -9.68 10.36 -0.62
N GLY A 99 -9.34 10.53 -1.90
CA GLY A 99 -10.33 10.68 -2.97
C GLY A 99 -11.36 9.54 -3.04
N PRO A 100 -10.95 8.26 -3.06
CA PRO A 100 -11.85 7.11 -3.03
C PRO A 100 -12.71 6.98 -1.77
N VAL A 101 -12.18 7.38 -0.61
CA VAL A 101 -12.91 7.37 0.67
C VAL A 101 -14.12 8.30 0.60
N MET A 102 -13.96 9.47 -0.04
CA MET A 102 -15.05 10.44 -0.23
C MET A 102 -16.06 10.01 -1.31
N GLY A 103 -15.84 8.88 -1.97
CA GLY A 103 -16.69 8.33 -3.03
C GLY A 103 -17.41 7.06 -2.59
N ILE A 104 -17.12 5.95 -3.28
CA ILE A 104 -17.83 4.65 -3.13
C ILE A 104 -17.03 3.65 -2.28
N LYS A 105 -15.70 3.84 -2.15
CA LYS A 105 -14.85 2.86 -1.47
C LYS A 105 -14.82 3.15 0.03
N GLY A 106 -15.27 2.17 0.82
CA GLY A 106 -14.98 2.12 2.26
C GLY A 106 -13.48 2.00 2.55
N GLY A 107 -13.08 2.33 3.78
CA GLY A 107 -11.68 2.40 4.21
C GLY A 107 -10.90 1.09 4.04
N ALA A 108 -9.58 1.20 3.82
CA ALA A 108 -8.68 0.07 3.59
C ALA A 108 -8.06 -0.51 4.88
N ALA A 109 -8.57 -0.12 6.06
CA ALA A 109 -7.99 -0.41 7.37
C ALA A 109 -8.56 -1.68 8.03
N GLY A 110 -8.93 -2.70 7.24
CA GLY A 110 -9.54 -3.94 7.73
C GLY A 110 -11.07 -3.90 7.80
N GLY A 111 -11.66 -4.77 8.62
CA GLY A 111 -13.11 -4.86 8.79
C GLY A 111 -13.50 -5.78 9.96
N GLY A 112 -14.72 -5.64 10.47
CA GLY A 112 -15.20 -6.38 11.63
C GLY A 112 -14.38 -6.08 12.88
N TYR A 113 -13.87 -7.10 13.57
CA TYR A 113 -13.02 -6.93 14.76
C TYR A 113 -11.52 -6.95 14.45
N ALA A 114 -11.13 -7.05 13.17
CA ALA A 114 -9.75 -6.95 12.72
C ALA A 114 -9.58 -5.65 11.92
N GLN A 115 -9.42 -4.56 12.67
CA GLN A 115 -9.27 -3.21 12.12
C GLN A 115 -8.04 -2.49 12.69
N VAL A 116 -7.53 -1.53 11.91
CA VAL A 116 -6.54 -0.55 12.35
C VAL A 116 -7.23 0.77 12.68
N VAL A 117 -6.81 1.40 13.77
CA VAL A 117 -7.45 2.57 14.36
C VAL A 117 -6.42 3.64 14.75
N PRO A 118 -6.78 4.94 14.72
CA PRO A 118 -8.12 5.51 14.47
C PRO A 118 -8.49 5.57 12.96
N MET A 119 -9.61 4.93 12.59
CA MET A 119 -10.01 4.76 11.19
C MET A 119 -10.34 6.09 10.48
N GLU A 120 -10.97 7.02 11.18
CA GLU A 120 -11.35 8.33 10.63
C GLU A 120 -10.12 9.12 10.18
N ASP A 121 -9.07 9.15 11.00
CA ASP A 121 -7.83 9.85 10.65
C ASP A 121 -7.12 9.15 9.48
N ILE A 122 -7.03 7.82 9.51
CA ILE A 122 -6.36 7.01 8.48
C ILE A 122 -7.01 7.22 7.11
N ASN A 123 -8.33 7.35 7.06
CA ASN A 123 -9.08 7.54 5.82
C ASN A 123 -9.09 9.00 5.32
N LEU A 124 -8.64 9.95 6.13
CA LEU A 124 -8.68 11.38 5.81
C LEU A 124 -7.28 11.95 5.52
N HIS A 125 -6.77 12.78 6.43
CA HIS A 125 -5.48 13.46 6.27
C HIS A 125 -4.33 12.74 6.94
N PHE A 126 -4.65 11.79 7.82
CA PHE A 126 -3.73 11.03 8.64
C PHE A 126 -2.60 11.88 9.23
N THR A 127 -1.37 11.72 8.74
CA THR A 127 -0.19 12.49 9.14
C THR A 127 0.29 13.47 8.07
N GLY A 128 -0.44 13.58 6.96
CA GLY A 128 -0.16 14.51 5.86
C GLY A 128 0.78 13.97 4.78
N ASP A 129 1.07 12.67 4.75
CA ASP A 129 2.07 12.07 3.86
C ASP A 129 1.65 12.23 2.39
N ILE A 130 0.38 11.97 2.06
CA ILE A 130 -0.15 12.14 0.70
C ILE A 130 -0.18 13.63 0.31
N HIS A 131 -0.39 14.55 1.26
CA HIS A 131 -0.31 15.99 0.98
C HIS A 131 1.12 16.41 0.62
N ALA A 132 2.12 15.92 1.35
CA ALA A 132 3.53 16.14 1.04
C ALA A 132 3.91 15.58 -0.34
N ILE A 133 3.42 14.40 -0.70
CA ILE A 133 3.61 13.81 -2.04
C ILE A 133 2.95 14.66 -3.12
N THR A 134 1.75 15.17 -2.87
CA THR A 134 1.04 16.08 -3.79
C THR A 134 1.84 17.35 -4.02
N ALA A 135 2.33 17.98 -2.94
CA ALA A 135 3.15 19.18 -3.01
C ALA A 135 4.47 18.93 -3.76
N ALA A 136 5.15 17.82 -3.46
CA ALA A 136 6.38 17.41 -4.14
C ALA A 136 6.17 17.18 -5.64
N ASN A 137 5.08 16.49 -6.03
CA ASN A 137 4.73 16.27 -7.43
C ASN A 137 4.45 17.59 -8.17
N ASN A 138 3.68 18.47 -7.54
CA ASN A 138 3.25 19.73 -8.16
C ASN A 138 4.36 20.78 -8.17
N LEU A 139 5.34 20.71 -7.26
CA LEU A 139 6.58 21.47 -7.35
C LEU A 139 7.32 21.16 -8.66
N ILE A 140 7.44 19.87 -9.01
CA ILE A 140 8.08 19.46 -10.28
C ILE A 140 7.31 20.06 -11.47
N SER A 141 5.98 19.93 -11.49
CA SER A 141 5.15 20.52 -12.55
C SER A 141 5.33 22.04 -12.66
N ALA A 142 5.35 22.74 -11.53
CA ALA A 142 5.54 24.20 -11.48
C ALA A 142 6.93 24.61 -12.01
N VAL A 143 7.98 23.86 -11.67
CA VAL A 143 9.34 24.15 -12.13
C VAL A 143 9.51 23.87 -13.62
N ILE A 144 8.89 22.82 -14.17
CA ILE A 144 8.90 22.56 -15.62
C ILE A 144 8.33 23.78 -16.37
N ASP A 145 7.13 24.22 -15.99
CA ASP A 145 6.47 25.35 -16.66
C ASP A 145 7.22 26.67 -16.42
N ASN A 146 7.84 26.86 -15.24
CA ASN A 146 8.70 28.00 -14.95
C ASN A 146 9.97 28.00 -15.82
N HIS A 147 10.58 26.83 -16.03
CA HIS A 147 11.75 26.67 -16.89
C HIS A 147 11.44 27.03 -18.35
N LEU A 148 10.28 26.59 -18.85
CA LEU A 148 9.77 27.01 -20.16
C LEU A 148 9.61 28.53 -20.24
N TYR A 149 8.98 29.13 -19.23
CA TYR A 149 8.73 30.57 -19.16
C TYR A 149 10.02 31.43 -19.12
N HIS A 150 11.08 30.93 -18.49
CA HIS A 150 12.33 31.66 -18.28
C HIS A 150 13.42 31.40 -19.35
N GLY A 151 13.05 30.84 -20.50
CA GLY A 151 13.95 30.75 -21.67
C GLY A 151 14.26 29.33 -22.11
N ASN A 152 13.74 28.30 -21.41
CA ASN A 152 13.82 26.90 -21.80
C ASN A 152 15.24 26.45 -22.22
N GLU A 153 16.25 26.73 -21.40
CA GLU A 153 17.66 26.42 -21.72
C GLU A 153 17.92 24.93 -21.97
N LEU A 154 17.04 24.06 -21.45
CA LEU A 154 17.11 22.61 -21.62
C LEU A 154 16.41 22.14 -22.92
N GLN A 155 15.85 23.07 -23.69
CA GLN A 155 15.13 22.81 -24.93
C GLN A 155 14.03 21.75 -24.76
N ILE A 156 13.30 21.79 -23.64
CA ILE A 156 12.19 20.88 -23.37
C ILE A 156 11.16 21.06 -24.48
N ASP A 157 10.78 19.95 -25.12
CA ASP A 157 9.64 19.95 -26.04
C ASP A 157 8.36 19.89 -25.20
N LYS A 158 7.56 20.97 -25.28
CA LYS A 158 6.31 21.11 -24.52
C LYS A 158 5.27 20.03 -24.83
N ASP A 159 5.36 19.41 -26.01
CA ASP A 159 4.45 18.36 -26.46
C ASP A 159 4.99 16.95 -26.10
N GLN A 160 6.21 16.86 -25.57
CA GLN A 160 6.84 15.63 -25.05
C GLN A 160 7.06 15.69 -23.53
N ILE A 161 6.19 16.38 -22.79
CA ILE A 161 6.17 16.34 -21.32
C ILE A 161 5.27 15.18 -20.86
N PHE A 162 5.87 14.17 -20.23
CA PHE A 162 5.16 13.00 -19.71
C PHE A 162 4.69 13.21 -18.27
N TRP A 163 5.33 14.13 -17.54
CA TRP A 163 5.00 14.45 -16.16
C TRP A 163 3.66 15.16 -16.03
N LYS A 164 2.76 14.61 -15.21
CA LYS A 164 1.44 15.17 -14.91
C LYS A 164 1.36 15.75 -13.51
N ARG A 165 0.40 16.66 -13.32
CA ARG A 165 0.07 17.20 -11.99
C ARG A 165 -0.64 16.13 -11.15
N ALA A 166 -0.74 16.36 -9.85
CA ALA A 166 -1.36 15.43 -8.90
C ALA A 166 -2.38 16.13 -8.00
N MET A 167 -3.47 15.42 -7.70
CA MET A 167 -4.47 15.82 -6.69
C MET A 167 -5.13 14.56 -6.12
N ASP A 168 -5.25 14.47 -4.80
CA ASP A 168 -5.85 13.28 -4.17
C ASP A 168 -7.39 13.35 -4.10
N MET A 169 -8.02 13.62 -5.24
CA MET A 169 -9.47 13.69 -5.41
C MET A 169 -9.90 12.94 -6.65
N ASN A 170 -11.11 12.37 -6.61
CA ASN A 170 -11.72 11.70 -7.76
C ASN A 170 -12.32 12.73 -8.74
N ASP A 171 -11.48 13.57 -9.34
CA ASP A 171 -11.90 14.59 -10.29
C ASP A 171 -11.64 14.16 -11.75
N ARG A 172 -12.72 13.79 -12.44
CA ARG A 172 -12.63 13.37 -13.85
C ARG A 172 -12.41 14.53 -14.83
N ALA A 173 -12.76 15.75 -14.46
CA ALA A 173 -12.66 16.92 -15.34
C ALA A 173 -11.21 17.31 -15.60
N LEU A 174 -10.30 16.97 -14.66
CA LEU A 174 -8.89 17.30 -14.75
C LEU A 174 -8.03 16.28 -15.52
N ARG A 175 -8.63 15.25 -16.14
CA ARG A 175 -7.88 14.20 -16.87
C ARG A 175 -7.15 14.73 -18.11
N GLN A 176 -7.74 15.73 -18.76
CA GLN A 176 -7.19 16.42 -19.93
C GLN A 176 -7.53 17.90 -19.80
N ILE A 177 -6.52 18.74 -19.75
CA ILE A 177 -6.65 20.20 -19.58
C ILE A 177 -5.64 20.91 -20.48
N GLN A 178 -5.86 22.21 -20.67
CA GLN A 178 -4.86 23.11 -21.21
C GLN A 178 -4.36 24.04 -20.10
N VAL A 179 -3.04 24.20 -19.99
CA VAL A 179 -2.37 25.08 -19.00
C VAL A 179 -1.54 26.14 -19.71
N GLY A 180 -1.03 27.12 -18.95
CA GLY A 180 -0.11 28.14 -19.48
C GLY A 180 -0.80 29.18 -20.39
N MET A 181 -2.02 29.60 -20.01
CA MET A 181 -2.85 30.49 -20.82
C MET A 181 -2.96 31.93 -20.25
N SER A 182 -2.30 32.24 -19.12
CA SER A 182 -2.48 33.54 -18.45
C SER A 182 -1.70 34.68 -19.09
N SER A 183 -0.66 34.40 -19.87
CA SER A 183 0.10 35.45 -20.57
C SER A 183 0.73 34.98 -21.87
N LYS A 184 1.07 35.91 -22.77
CA LYS A 184 1.78 35.62 -24.04
C LYS A 184 3.18 35.02 -23.84
N LYS A 185 3.76 35.16 -22.65
CA LYS A 185 5.08 34.62 -22.31
C LYS A 185 4.99 33.17 -21.78
N GLU A 186 3.81 32.74 -21.36
CA GLU A 186 3.58 31.33 -21.06
C GLU A 186 3.49 30.50 -22.33
N HIS A 187 3.68 29.18 -22.16
CA HIS A 187 3.65 28.22 -23.25
C HIS A 187 2.40 27.35 -23.11
N PRO A 188 1.30 27.65 -23.84
CA PRO A 188 0.12 26.82 -23.81
C PRO A 188 0.42 25.37 -24.21
N ARG A 189 0.05 24.42 -23.35
CA ARG A 189 0.23 22.98 -23.61
C ARG A 189 -0.90 22.14 -23.03
N GLN A 190 -1.06 20.94 -23.57
CA GLN A 190 -1.95 19.93 -23.00
C GLN A 190 -1.30 19.34 -21.74
N ASP A 191 -2.12 19.06 -20.73
CA ASP A 191 -1.70 18.42 -19.49
C ASP A 191 -2.87 17.63 -18.87
N GLY A 192 -2.67 17.09 -17.68
CA GLY A 192 -3.71 16.49 -16.87
C GLY A 192 -3.27 16.30 -15.42
N PHE A 193 -4.22 15.83 -14.61
CA PHE A 193 -3.99 15.41 -13.24
C PHE A 193 -4.13 13.89 -13.11
N ASN A 194 -3.22 13.31 -12.35
CA ASN A 194 -3.36 11.98 -11.79
C ASN A 194 -3.82 12.08 -10.34
N ILE A 195 -4.46 11.02 -9.84
CA ILE A 195 -4.65 10.90 -8.39
C ILE A 195 -3.28 10.77 -7.70
N THR A 196 -3.08 11.39 -6.54
CA THR A 196 -1.72 11.52 -5.95
C THR A 196 -1.01 10.19 -5.75
N VAL A 197 -1.73 9.14 -5.33
CA VAL A 197 -1.15 7.80 -5.14
C VAL A 197 -0.66 7.12 -6.44
N ALA A 198 -0.99 7.68 -7.60
CA ALA A 198 -0.47 7.28 -8.91
C ALA A 198 0.81 8.02 -9.33
N SER A 199 1.25 9.03 -8.55
CA SER A 199 2.50 9.74 -8.80
C SER A 199 3.72 8.83 -8.64
N GLU A 200 4.74 9.01 -9.48
CA GLU A 200 6.02 8.34 -9.32
C GLU A 200 6.71 8.73 -8.00
N ILE A 201 6.42 9.92 -7.43
CA ILE A 201 6.90 10.31 -6.10
C ILE A 201 6.42 9.33 -5.03
N MET A 202 5.18 8.84 -5.12
CA MET A 202 4.66 7.82 -4.19
C MET A 202 5.44 6.50 -4.33
N ALA A 203 5.71 6.06 -5.57
CA ALA A 203 6.48 4.84 -5.82
C ALA A 203 7.94 4.98 -5.32
N VAL A 204 8.56 6.13 -5.55
CA VAL A 204 9.91 6.47 -5.09
C VAL A 204 9.98 6.49 -3.56
N LEU A 205 9.03 7.12 -2.87
CA LEU A 205 8.94 7.10 -1.40
C LEU A 205 8.84 5.66 -0.88
N CYS A 206 7.98 4.85 -1.50
CA CYS A 206 7.76 3.47 -1.06
C CYS A 206 8.98 2.55 -1.29
N LEU A 207 9.87 2.86 -2.23
CA LEU A 207 11.06 2.06 -2.54
C LEU A 207 12.36 2.63 -1.98
N SER A 208 12.32 3.79 -1.32
CA SER A 208 13.51 4.41 -0.73
C SER A 208 13.92 3.72 0.56
N LYS A 209 15.22 3.70 0.86
CA LYS A 209 15.78 3.16 2.11
C LYS A 209 15.99 4.23 3.19
N ASP A 210 16.28 5.45 2.75
CA ASP A 210 16.57 6.61 3.58
C ASP A 210 16.41 7.89 2.73
N MET A 211 16.73 9.04 3.31
CA MET A 211 16.61 10.35 2.66
C MET A 211 17.57 10.52 1.47
N ASP A 212 18.77 9.92 1.52
CA ASP A 212 19.75 10.05 0.45
C ASP A 212 19.37 9.18 -0.76
N ASP A 213 18.89 7.96 -0.52
CA ASP A 213 18.31 7.11 -1.58
C ASP A 213 17.06 7.75 -2.18
N LEU A 214 16.18 8.36 -1.36
CA LEU A 214 15.01 9.11 -1.83
C LEU A 214 15.43 10.22 -2.79
N LYS A 215 16.33 11.10 -2.36
CA LYS A 215 16.85 12.21 -3.16
C LYS A 215 17.53 11.71 -4.45
N ALA A 216 18.29 10.62 -4.38
CA ALA A 216 18.95 10.02 -5.53
C ALA A 216 17.96 9.43 -6.55
N ARG A 217 16.87 8.79 -6.08
CA ARG A 217 15.78 8.26 -6.91
C ARG A 217 15.00 9.39 -7.58
N VAL A 218 14.61 10.40 -6.80
CA VAL A 218 13.94 11.60 -7.32
C VAL A 218 14.76 12.22 -8.46
N ALA A 219 16.08 12.34 -8.30
CA ALA A 219 16.95 12.91 -9.31
C ALA A 219 16.96 12.16 -10.66
N ARG A 220 16.55 10.88 -10.68
CA ARG A 220 16.55 10.03 -11.90
C ARG A 220 15.20 10.02 -12.63
N ILE A 221 14.15 10.61 -12.05
CA ILE A 221 12.83 10.68 -12.67
C ILE A 221 12.95 11.42 -13.99
N VAL A 222 12.48 10.79 -15.07
CA VAL A 222 12.38 11.38 -16.41
C VAL A 222 11.04 12.13 -16.52
N LEU A 223 11.10 13.38 -16.93
CA LEU A 223 9.97 14.30 -16.94
C LEU A 223 9.43 14.57 -18.35
N ALA A 224 10.35 14.66 -19.31
CA ALA A 224 10.08 15.04 -20.69
C ALA A 224 11.22 14.60 -21.61
N SER A 225 11.06 14.84 -22.92
CA SER A 225 12.17 14.86 -23.87
C SER A 225 12.49 16.28 -24.34
N ASN A 226 13.75 16.55 -24.69
CA ASN A 226 14.14 17.78 -25.38
C ASN A 226 13.83 17.70 -26.89
N THR A 227 14.07 18.78 -27.63
CA THR A 227 13.86 18.85 -29.09
C THR A 227 14.75 17.91 -29.91
N ASN A 228 15.81 17.34 -29.33
CA ASN A 228 16.66 16.32 -29.94
C ASN A 228 16.22 14.90 -29.60
N GLY A 229 15.22 14.73 -28.71
CA GLY A 229 14.73 13.44 -28.23
C GLY A 229 15.41 12.93 -26.96
N ASP A 230 16.39 13.64 -26.39
CA ASP A 230 17.08 13.22 -25.17
C ASP A 230 16.17 13.38 -23.94
N PRO A 231 16.24 12.47 -22.95
CA PRO A 231 15.44 12.56 -21.74
C PRO A 231 15.88 13.72 -20.85
N ILE A 232 14.92 14.46 -20.32
CA ILE A 232 15.11 15.50 -19.31
C ILE A 232 14.63 14.98 -17.96
N THR A 233 15.49 15.07 -16.95
CA THR A 233 15.26 14.56 -15.61
C THR A 233 15.07 15.66 -14.57
N VAL A 234 14.64 15.27 -13.37
CA VAL A 234 14.61 16.18 -12.20
C VAL A 234 16.00 16.74 -11.88
N ARG A 235 17.08 15.98 -12.12
CA ARG A 235 18.45 16.46 -11.90
C ARG A 235 18.83 17.60 -12.82
N ASP A 236 18.36 17.57 -14.07
CA ASP A 236 18.67 18.62 -15.05
C ASP A 236 18.02 19.95 -14.66
N LEU A 237 16.84 19.89 -14.03
CA LEU A 237 16.18 21.03 -13.38
C LEU A 237 16.79 21.43 -12.02
N LYS A 238 17.70 20.62 -11.46
CA LYS A 238 18.41 20.85 -10.19
C LYS A 238 17.49 21.01 -8.97
N ILE A 239 16.33 20.35 -8.95
CA ILE A 239 15.32 20.50 -7.89
C ILE A 239 15.17 19.30 -6.95
N GLN A 240 15.96 18.23 -7.11
CA GLN A 240 15.86 17.01 -6.30
C GLN A 240 15.96 17.28 -4.79
N GLY A 241 16.74 18.28 -4.37
CA GLY A 241 16.85 18.67 -2.96
C GLY A 241 15.58 19.34 -2.43
N ALA A 242 14.93 20.18 -3.23
CA ALA A 242 13.68 20.84 -2.86
C ALA A 242 12.53 19.82 -2.75
N VAL A 243 12.45 18.90 -3.71
CA VAL A 243 11.48 17.79 -3.69
C VAL A 243 11.69 16.90 -2.46
N ALA A 244 12.93 16.50 -2.17
CA ALA A 244 13.24 15.69 -0.98
C ALA A 244 12.91 16.43 0.34
N THR A 245 13.12 17.75 0.39
CA THR A 245 12.79 18.57 1.57
C THR A 245 11.30 18.55 1.88
N LEU A 246 10.42 18.62 0.87
CA LEU A 246 8.97 18.51 1.05
C LEU A 246 8.55 17.14 1.61
N LEU A 247 9.36 16.10 1.40
CA LEU A 247 9.11 14.73 1.84
C LEU A 247 9.81 14.39 3.17
N LYS A 248 10.48 15.37 3.81
CA LYS A 248 11.31 15.15 5.01
C LYS A 248 10.57 14.46 6.15
N ASP A 249 9.33 14.85 6.42
CA ASP A 249 8.52 14.25 7.48
C ASP A 249 7.69 13.08 6.94
N ALA A 250 7.27 13.15 5.67
CA ALA A 250 6.49 12.09 5.02
C ALA A 250 7.27 10.79 4.82
N ILE A 251 8.60 10.80 4.83
CA ILE A 251 9.43 9.58 4.74
C ILE A 251 9.41 8.74 6.05
N LYS A 252 9.00 9.34 7.17
CA LYS A 252 8.95 8.69 8.48
C LYS A 252 7.72 7.78 8.57
N PRO A 253 7.86 6.48 8.91
CA PRO A 253 6.72 5.59 9.11
C PRO A 253 5.77 6.06 10.21
N ASN A 254 4.47 5.84 10.01
CA ASN A 254 3.44 6.20 10.98
C ASN A 254 3.07 4.99 11.84
N LEU A 255 3.21 5.11 13.14
CA LEU A 255 2.78 4.15 14.14
C LEU A 255 1.34 4.44 14.55
N VAL A 256 0.52 3.39 14.52
CA VAL A 256 -0.85 3.33 15.04
C VAL A 256 -1.09 1.94 15.66
N GLN A 257 -2.35 1.58 15.91
CA GLN A 257 -2.67 0.31 16.58
C GLN A 257 -3.87 -0.42 15.98
N THR A 258 -3.95 -1.73 16.21
CA THR A 258 -5.19 -2.50 15.99
C THR A 258 -6.20 -2.25 17.11
N LEU A 259 -7.42 -2.74 16.95
CA LEU A 259 -8.43 -2.76 18.03
C LEU A 259 -7.93 -3.50 19.29
N GLU A 260 -6.99 -4.44 19.12
CA GLU A 260 -6.36 -5.18 20.22
C GLU A 260 -5.10 -4.49 20.77
N SER A 261 -4.87 -3.24 20.38
CA SER A 261 -3.71 -2.44 20.77
C SER A 261 -2.38 -3.05 20.31
N ASN A 262 -2.34 -3.76 19.18
CA ASN A 262 -1.09 -4.27 18.59
C ASN A 262 -0.47 -3.24 17.63
N PRO A 263 0.87 -3.18 17.51
CA PRO A 263 1.55 -2.15 16.73
C PRO A 263 1.34 -2.31 15.22
N VAL A 264 0.98 -1.22 14.55
CA VAL A 264 0.81 -1.15 13.10
C VAL A 264 1.60 0.01 12.51
N LEU A 265 2.32 -0.25 11.42
CA LEU A 265 2.95 0.77 10.59
C LEU A 265 2.14 0.99 9.32
N ILE A 266 1.59 2.19 9.15
CA ILE A 266 0.93 2.64 7.92
C ILE A 266 1.87 3.59 7.21
N HIS A 267 2.37 3.24 6.03
CA HIS A 267 3.32 4.12 5.33
C HIS A 267 3.38 3.86 3.83
N GLY A 268 3.07 4.90 3.05
CA GLY A 268 3.01 4.85 1.60
C GLY A 268 1.80 4.05 1.08
N GLY A 269 1.48 4.22 -0.20
CA GLY A 269 0.30 3.59 -0.79
C GLY A 269 0.25 3.73 -2.32
N PRO A 270 1.23 3.18 -3.05
CA PRO A 270 1.25 3.27 -4.50
C PRO A 270 0.17 2.37 -5.10
N PHE A 271 -0.23 2.70 -6.32
CA PHE A 271 -1.02 1.80 -7.15
C PHE A 271 -0.30 0.47 -7.40
N ALA A 272 -1.10 -0.57 -7.63
CA ALA A 272 -0.62 -1.94 -7.86
C ALA A 272 -0.67 -2.35 -9.34
N ASN A 273 -1.15 -1.47 -10.23
CA ASN A 273 -1.14 -1.66 -11.69
C ASN A 273 0.07 -0.98 -12.32
N ILE A 274 0.16 0.36 -12.22
CA ILE A 274 1.27 1.17 -12.77
C ILE A 274 2.50 1.24 -11.84
N ALA A 275 2.36 0.74 -10.61
CA ALA A 275 3.43 0.62 -9.63
C ALA A 275 3.31 -0.71 -8.88
N HIS A 276 4.09 -0.88 -7.81
CA HIS A 276 4.30 -2.17 -7.13
C HIS A 276 3.29 -2.48 -6.02
N GLY A 277 2.40 -1.56 -5.65
CA GLY A 277 1.26 -1.88 -4.80
C GLY A 277 1.55 -2.26 -3.34
N CYS A 278 2.71 -1.92 -2.79
CA CYS A 278 3.10 -2.28 -1.42
C CYS A 278 3.26 -1.05 -0.54
N ASN A 279 3.20 -1.22 0.79
CA ASN A 279 3.68 -0.19 1.72
C ASN A 279 5.20 -0.01 1.59
N SER A 280 5.75 1.04 2.20
CA SER A 280 7.16 1.36 2.06
C SER A 280 8.15 0.27 2.51
N VAL A 281 9.31 0.25 1.86
CA VAL A 281 10.51 -0.50 2.28
C VAL A 281 10.92 -0.10 3.69
N ILE A 282 10.97 1.20 3.98
CA ILE A 282 11.37 1.74 5.29
C ILE A 282 10.56 1.14 6.44
N ALA A 283 9.23 1.15 6.34
CA ALA A 283 8.36 0.60 7.39
C ALA A 283 8.57 -0.92 7.55
N THR A 284 8.68 -1.64 6.43
CA THR A 284 8.85 -3.11 6.44
C THR A 284 10.21 -3.51 7.01
N ASP A 285 11.28 -2.81 6.63
CA ASP A 285 12.63 -3.04 7.13
C ASP A 285 12.74 -2.72 8.63
N PHE A 286 12.17 -1.59 9.05
CA PHE A 286 12.13 -1.22 10.46
C PHE A 286 11.36 -2.27 11.28
N ALA A 287 10.19 -2.71 10.83
CA ALA A 287 9.41 -3.74 11.52
C ALA A 287 10.20 -5.05 11.73
N ARG A 288 11.04 -5.45 10.77
CA ARG A 288 11.89 -6.65 10.88
C ARG A 288 13.00 -6.52 11.93
N LYS A 289 13.33 -5.30 12.32
CA LYS A 289 14.38 -4.99 13.31
C LYS A 289 13.85 -4.89 14.73
N ILE A 290 12.53 -4.90 14.93
CA ILE A 290 11.87 -4.71 16.23
C ILE A 290 10.91 -5.84 16.60
N SER A 291 10.55 -6.71 15.66
CA SER A 291 9.55 -7.76 15.84
C SER A 291 10.01 -9.09 15.27
N ARG A 292 9.57 -10.18 15.90
CA ARG A 292 9.83 -11.54 15.44
C ARG A 292 9.14 -11.83 14.11
N PHE A 293 7.91 -11.35 13.94
CA PHE A 293 7.17 -11.44 12.69
C PHE A 293 6.76 -10.06 12.18
N VAL A 294 6.74 -9.93 10.86
CA VAL A 294 6.18 -8.77 10.16
C VAL A 294 5.11 -9.28 9.22
N VAL A 295 3.86 -8.89 9.44
CA VAL A 295 2.75 -9.23 8.54
C VAL A 295 2.51 -8.03 7.63
N THR A 296 2.67 -8.22 6.33
CA THR A 296 2.50 -7.17 5.32
C THR A 296 1.65 -7.67 4.16
N GLU A 297 1.13 -6.77 3.35
CA GLU A 297 0.34 -7.13 2.16
C GLU A 297 0.81 -6.40 0.89
N ALA A 298 0.33 -6.88 -0.26
CA ALA A 298 0.44 -6.21 -1.56
C ALA A 298 -0.94 -6.08 -2.23
N GLY A 299 -1.17 -5.01 -3.00
CA GLY A 299 -2.44 -4.72 -3.69
C GLY A 299 -2.81 -5.72 -4.80
N PHE A 300 -4.09 -5.84 -5.15
CA PHE A 300 -4.62 -6.87 -6.08
C PHE A 300 -4.35 -8.32 -5.62
N GLY A 301 -4.39 -9.28 -6.55
CA GLY A 301 -4.11 -10.70 -6.29
C GLY A 301 -2.62 -11.04 -6.40
N ALA A 302 -2.29 -12.33 -6.32
CA ALA A 302 -0.89 -12.77 -6.36
C ALA A 302 -0.22 -12.58 -7.73
N ASP A 303 -1.00 -12.56 -8.80
CA ASP A 303 -0.60 -12.27 -10.18
C ASP A 303 -0.01 -10.87 -10.38
N LEU A 304 -0.37 -9.89 -9.54
CA LEU A 304 0.13 -8.53 -9.62
C LEU A 304 0.84 -8.09 -8.34
N GLY A 305 0.17 -8.18 -7.20
CA GLY A 305 0.69 -7.66 -5.94
C GLY A 305 1.86 -8.48 -5.42
N MET A 306 1.68 -9.79 -5.34
CA MET A 306 2.73 -10.68 -4.84
C MET A 306 3.92 -10.71 -5.79
N GLU A 307 3.70 -10.87 -7.10
CA GLU A 307 4.78 -10.83 -8.10
C GLU A 307 5.62 -9.55 -7.95
N LYS A 308 4.99 -8.37 -7.94
CA LYS A 308 5.72 -7.10 -7.76
C LYS A 308 6.35 -6.95 -6.38
N PHE A 309 5.77 -7.55 -5.33
CA PHE A 309 6.43 -7.61 -4.04
C PHE A 309 7.72 -8.41 -4.15
N MET A 310 7.68 -9.62 -4.73
CA MET A 310 8.83 -10.52 -4.84
C MET A 310 9.91 -9.96 -5.78
N ASP A 311 9.51 -9.46 -6.96
CA ASP A 311 10.44 -9.09 -8.01
C ASP A 311 10.94 -7.64 -7.92
N ILE A 312 10.27 -6.78 -7.16
CA ILE A 312 10.67 -5.38 -6.97
C ILE A 312 11.02 -5.11 -5.50
N LYS A 313 10.04 -5.19 -4.60
CA LYS A 313 10.21 -4.75 -3.21
C LYS A 313 11.18 -5.63 -2.43
N ALA A 314 11.06 -6.95 -2.52
CA ALA A 314 11.91 -7.91 -1.83
C ALA A 314 13.38 -7.80 -2.28
N ARG A 315 13.61 -7.53 -3.57
CA ARG A 315 14.96 -7.24 -4.11
C ARG A 315 15.55 -5.96 -3.53
N VAL A 316 14.75 -4.89 -3.40
CA VAL A 316 15.20 -3.64 -2.77
C VAL A 316 15.47 -3.85 -1.27
N LEU A 317 14.59 -4.57 -0.58
CA LEU A 317 14.67 -4.91 0.84
C LEU A 317 15.82 -5.90 1.15
N GLY A 318 16.27 -6.66 0.15
CA GLY A 318 17.28 -7.70 0.30
C GLY A 318 16.81 -8.93 1.08
N VAL A 319 15.49 -9.16 1.18
CA VAL A 319 14.93 -10.36 1.82
C VAL A 319 13.67 -10.81 1.08
N MET A 320 13.54 -12.13 0.92
CA MET A 320 12.28 -12.76 0.50
C MET A 320 11.36 -13.01 1.71
N PRO A 321 10.03 -13.04 1.53
CA PRO A 321 9.11 -13.49 2.56
C PRO A 321 9.46 -14.89 3.06
N SER A 322 9.32 -15.07 4.38
CA SER A 322 9.47 -16.37 5.03
C SER A 322 8.23 -17.24 4.88
N ALA A 323 7.07 -16.65 4.58
CA ALA A 323 5.84 -17.35 4.22
C ALA A 323 4.91 -16.43 3.43
N VAL A 324 4.01 -17.03 2.64
CA VAL A 324 2.92 -16.35 1.92
C VAL A 324 1.56 -16.85 2.40
N VAL A 325 0.63 -15.94 2.66
CA VAL A 325 -0.77 -16.26 2.95
C VAL A 325 -1.59 -15.88 1.72
N ILE A 326 -2.32 -16.84 1.16
CA ILE A 326 -3.19 -16.62 -0.01
C ILE A 326 -4.64 -16.57 0.48
N VAL A 327 -5.23 -15.38 0.50
CA VAL A 327 -6.59 -15.18 0.96
C VAL A 327 -7.61 -15.52 -0.13
N ALA A 328 -8.60 -16.32 0.22
CA ALA A 328 -9.74 -16.65 -0.63
C ALA A 328 -11.06 -16.58 0.15
N SER A 329 -12.18 -16.52 -0.57
CA SER A 329 -13.52 -16.69 0.01
C SER A 329 -14.40 -17.50 -0.93
N ILE A 330 -15.34 -18.28 -0.37
CA ILE A 330 -16.24 -19.14 -1.16
C ILE A 330 -17.03 -18.33 -2.19
N ARG A 331 -17.56 -17.17 -1.79
CA ARG A 331 -18.26 -16.24 -2.68
C ARG A 331 -17.41 -15.77 -3.88
N ALA A 332 -16.13 -15.49 -3.66
CA ALA A 332 -15.23 -15.01 -4.71
C ALA A 332 -14.84 -16.16 -5.65
N LEU A 333 -14.61 -17.35 -5.11
CA LEU A 333 -14.38 -18.56 -5.91
C LEU A 333 -15.60 -18.89 -6.76
N LYS A 334 -16.82 -18.88 -6.20
CA LYS A 334 -18.06 -19.05 -6.99
C LYS A 334 -18.17 -18.07 -8.16
N LEU A 335 -17.77 -16.80 -7.98
CA LEU A 335 -17.73 -15.83 -9.09
C LEU A 335 -16.74 -16.22 -10.18
N HIS A 336 -15.56 -16.70 -9.81
CA HIS A 336 -14.58 -17.18 -10.80
C HIS A 336 -15.09 -18.42 -11.55
N GLY A 337 -15.93 -19.25 -10.94
CA GLY A 337 -16.63 -20.34 -11.60
C GLY A 337 -17.95 -19.97 -12.26
N GLY A 338 -18.19 -18.68 -12.53
CA GLY A 338 -19.32 -18.22 -13.35
C GLY A 338 -20.64 -18.00 -12.61
N ALA A 339 -20.67 -18.08 -11.28
CA ALA A 339 -21.88 -17.75 -10.52
C ALA A 339 -22.30 -16.29 -10.74
N SER A 340 -23.61 -16.04 -10.71
CA SER A 340 -24.13 -14.67 -10.75
C SER A 340 -23.84 -13.92 -9.44
N LYS A 341 -23.45 -12.64 -9.55
CA LYS A 341 -23.22 -11.76 -8.38
C LYS A 341 -24.42 -11.69 -7.43
N ASN A 342 -25.63 -11.89 -7.93
CA ASN A 342 -26.86 -11.79 -7.15
C ASN A 342 -27.17 -13.07 -6.35
N LEU A 343 -26.53 -14.20 -6.67
CA LEU A 343 -26.82 -15.51 -6.09
C LEU A 343 -25.69 -16.03 -5.19
N LEU A 344 -24.72 -15.17 -4.81
CA LEU A 344 -23.55 -15.60 -4.05
C LEU A 344 -23.84 -16.09 -2.62
N LYS A 345 -25.04 -15.78 -2.10
CA LYS A 345 -25.50 -16.26 -0.79
C LYS A 345 -26.11 -17.66 -0.86
N GLU A 346 -26.41 -18.16 -2.05
CA GLU A 346 -26.95 -19.50 -2.26
C GLU A 346 -25.79 -20.48 -2.41
N GLU A 347 -26.00 -21.71 -1.91
CA GLU A 347 -25.05 -22.79 -2.09
C GLU A 347 -24.85 -23.10 -3.57
N ASN A 348 -23.60 -23.19 -4.02
CA ASN A 348 -23.29 -23.64 -5.38
C ASN A 348 -21.91 -24.29 -5.45
N ILE A 349 -21.87 -25.59 -5.15
CA ILE A 349 -20.63 -26.39 -5.18
C ILE A 349 -20.05 -26.49 -6.59
N GLU A 350 -20.88 -26.53 -7.64
CA GLU A 350 -20.41 -26.62 -9.03
C GLU A 350 -19.60 -25.38 -9.42
N ALA A 351 -20.14 -24.18 -9.19
CA ALA A 351 -19.44 -22.93 -9.45
C ALA A 351 -18.21 -22.78 -8.54
N LEU A 352 -18.29 -23.20 -7.28
CA LEU A 352 -17.14 -23.22 -6.38
C LEU A 352 -16.01 -24.11 -6.93
N ALA A 353 -16.37 -25.30 -7.42
CA ALA A 353 -15.44 -26.25 -8.01
C ALA A 353 -14.79 -25.75 -9.30
N GLN A 354 -15.55 -25.09 -10.17
CA GLN A 354 -14.98 -24.45 -11.36
C GLN A 354 -14.07 -23.28 -11.00
N GLY A 355 -14.43 -22.49 -9.98
CA GLY A 355 -13.68 -21.33 -9.54
C GLY A 355 -12.38 -21.61 -8.80
N ILE A 356 -12.22 -22.83 -8.25
CA ILE A 356 -11.02 -23.23 -7.52
C ILE A 356 -9.75 -23.12 -8.37
N GLN A 357 -9.88 -23.23 -9.69
CA GLN A 357 -8.79 -23.10 -10.67
C GLN A 357 -8.06 -21.75 -10.54
N ASN A 358 -8.77 -20.68 -10.14
CA ASN A 358 -8.12 -19.41 -9.87
C ASN A 358 -7.15 -19.50 -8.69
N LEU A 359 -7.57 -20.13 -7.59
CA LEU A 359 -6.73 -20.37 -6.42
C LEU A 359 -5.57 -21.31 -6.74
N GLU A 360 -5.81 -22.39 -7.49
CA GLU A 360 -4.77 -23.32 -7.94
C GLU A 360 -3.67 -22.59 -8.72
N LYS A 361 -4.05 -21.71 -9.65
CA LYS A 361 -3.07 -20.94 -10.41
C LYS A 361 -2.25 -20.00 -9.52
N HIS A 362 -2.87 -19.34 -8.54
CA HIS A 362 -2.14 -18.49 -7.60
C HIS A 362 -1.20 -19.30 -6.70
N ILE A 363 -1.59 -20.50 -6.27
CA ILE A 363 -0.73 -21.43 -5.53
C ILE A 363 0.50 -21.80 -6.38
N GLU A 364 0.30 -22.15 -7.66
CA GLU A 364 1.38 -22.41 -8.61
C GLU A 364 2.29 -21.19 -8.75
N SER A 365 1.72 -19.98 -8.85
CA SER A 365 2.47 -18.72 -8.91
C SER A 365 3.38 -18.52 -7.69
N VAL A 366 2.91 -18.85 -6.48
CA VAL A 366 3.74 -18.79 -5.27
C VAL A 366 4.87 -19.82 -5.33
N GLY A 367 4.60 -21.00 -5.90
CA GLY A 367 5.56 -22.09 -6.07
C GLY A 367 6.83 -21.69 -6.83
N PHE A 368 6.75 -20.80 -7.82
CA PHE A 368 7.91 -20.31 -8.57
C PHE A 368 8.94 -19.54 -7.71
N PHE A 369 8.51 -18.98 -6.59
CA PHE A 369 9.40 -18.27 -5.67
C PHE A 369 10.00 -19.17 -4.59
N HIS A 370 9.62 -20.46 -4.56
CA HIS A 370 10.09 -21.45 -3.58
C HIS A 370 9.93 -21.00 -2.12
N VAL A 371 8.85 -20.27 -1.83
CA VAL A 371 8.46 -19.85 -0.48
C VAL A 371 7.31 -20.70 0.04
N PRO A 372 7.28 -21.05 1.35
CA PRO A 372 6.16 -21.79 1.90
C PRO A 372 4.90 -20.92 1.89
N TYR A 373 3.74 -21.55 1.73
CA TYR A 373 2.47 -20.85 1.70
C TYR A 373 1.40 -21.53 2.56
N VAL A 374 0.34 -20.77 2.85
CA VAL A 374 -0.91 -21.26 3.45
C VAL A 374 -2.08 -20.52 2.81
N VAL A 375 -3.16 -21.24 2.49
CA VAL A 375 -4.41 -20.64 2.04
C VAL A 375 -5.23 -20.27 3.27
N ALA A 376 -5.71 -19.03 3.34
CA ALA A 376 -6.63 -18.58 4.38
C ALA A 376 -8.03 -18.38 3.78
N LEU A 377 -8.99 -19.17 4.24
CA LEU A 377 -10.38 -19.06 3.78
C LEU A 377 -11.17 -18.13 4.70
N ASN A 378 -11.40 -16.90 4.25
CA ASN A 378 -12.25 -15.96 4.97
C ASN A 378 -13.71 -16.44 4.93
N ARG A 379 -14.24 -16.75 6.12
CA ARG A 379 -15.62 -17.22 6.29
C ARG A 379 -16.62 -16.08 6.34
N PHE A 380 -17.75 -16.28 5.70
CA PHE A 380 -18.90 -15.40 5.75
C PHE A 380 -20.13 -16.16 6.27
N GLY A 381 -21.08 -15.44 6.89
CA GLY A 381 -22.27 -16.07 7.47
C GLY A 381 -23.22 -16.72 6.45
N SER A 382 -23.00 -16.54 5.15
CA SER A 382 -23.74 -17.20 4.08
C SER A 382 -23.07 -18.49 3.58
N ASP A 383 -21.83 -18.75 3.97
CA ASP A 383 -21.08 -19.90 3.49
C ASP A 383 -21.64 -21.15 4.16
N THR A 384 -22.05 -22.15 3.36
CA THR A 384 -22.66 -23.36 3.92
C THR A 384 -21.62 -24.35 4.41
N SER A 385 -22.01 -25.24 5.32
CA SER A 385 -21.13 -26.32 5.79
C SER A 385 -20.64 -27.19 4.64
N ALA A 386 -21.49 -27.45 3.64
CA ALA A 386 -21.13 -28.27 2.48
C ALA A 386 -20.10 -27.59 1.57
N GLU A 387 -20.21 -26.27 1.35
CA GLU A 387 -19.19 -25.51 0.59
C GLU A 387 -17.85 -25.49 1.33
N ILE A 388 -17.87 -25.29 2.65
CA ILE A 388 -16.66 -25.28 3.48
C ILE A 388 -16.00 -26.66 3.46
N GLU A 389 -16.77 -27.72 3.70
CA GLU A 389 -16.28 -29.10 3.68
C GLU A 389 -15.72 -29.47 2.31
N TRP A 390 -16.36 -29.03 1.23
CA TRP A 390 -15.87 -29.25 -0.13
C TRP A 390 -14.48 -28.62 -0.33
N VAL A 391 -14.25 -27.37 0.09
CA VAL A 391 -12.92 -26.72 0.00
C VAL A 391 -11.89 -27.43 0.86
N GLN A 392 -12.28 -27.87 2.07
CA GLN A 392 -11.39 -28.63 2.96
C GLN A 392 -10.96 -29.96 2.35
N ASN A 393 -11.90 -30.70 1.74
CA ASN A 393 -11.63 -31.96 1.06
C ASN A 393 -10.77 -31.77 -0.21
N TRP A 394 -11.02 -30.70 -0.97
CA TRP A 394 -10.15 -30.32 -2.08
C TRP A 394 -8.73 -30.03 -1.58
N ALA A 395 -8.58 -29.21 -0.54
CA ALA A 395 -7.27 -28.85 -0.01
C ALA A 395 -6.51 -30.08 0.53
N MET A 396 -7.18 -30.96 1.25
CA MET A 396 -6.60 -32.21 1.76
C MET A 396 -6.13 -33.13 0.63
N SER A 397 -6.95 -33.32 -0.41
CA SER A 397 -6.60 -34.20 -1.54
C SER A 397 -5.44 -33.66 -2.40
N HIS A 398 -5.21 -32.34 -2.40
CA HIS A 398 -4.12 -31.69 -3.12
C HIS A 398 -2.90 -31.34 -2.24
N ASN A 399 -2.90 -31.75 -0.96
CA ASN A 399 -1.88 -31.38 0.03
C ASN A 399 -1.68 -29.86 0.17
N VAL A 400 -2.75 -29.10 0.05
CA VAL A 400 -2.76 -27.64 0.21
C VAL A 400 -2.98 -27.31 1.70
N PRO A 401 -2.04 -26.61 2.36
CA PRO A 401 -2.25 -26.13 3.72
C PRO A 401 -3.36 -25.06 3.73
N LEU A 402 -4.47 -25.36 4.40
CA LEU A 402 -5.66 -24.51 4.49
C LEU A 402 -5.97 -24.18 5.95
N ALA A 403 -6.26 -22.90 6.22
CA ALA A 403 -6.69 -22.38 7.52
C ALA A 403 -8.08 -21.72 7.42
#